data_AF-A0A402ALS0-F1
#
_entry.id   AF-A0A402ALS0-F1
#
_cell.length_a   1.000
_cell.length_b   1.000
_cell.length_c   1.000
_cell.angle_alpha   90.00
_cell.angle_beta   90.00
_cell.angle_gamma   90.00
#
_symmetry.space_group_name_H-M   'P 1'
#
loop_
_entity.id
_entity.type
_entity.pdbx_description
1 polymer ?
#
loop_
_entity_poly.entity_id
_entity_poly.type
_entity_poly.pdbx_seq_one_letter_code
_entity_poly.pdbx_strand_id
1 'polypeptide(L)'
;MRLRVFYWQWSRGQHRNKVESGVRLTHRPTGLVVTATERRSQHTNRDIAFERMALRLQDLQRPRIIRKATRPTTASRERRLGAKRLHSQRKQLRSHPLHD
;
A
#
# COMPACT_ATOMS: atom_id res chain seq x y z
N MET A 1 2.09 -10.54 23.61
CA MET A 1 1.27 -9.35 23.27
C MET A 1 0.92 -8.58 24.53
N ARG A 2 0.57 -7.29 24.46
CA ARG A 2 0.06 -6.51 25.60
C ARG A 2 -1.38 -6.11 25.31
N LEU A 3 -2.31 -6.48 26.19
CA LEU A 3 -3.71 -6.09 26.11
C LEU A 3 -4.00 -5.02 27.17
N ARG A 4 -4.75 -3.99 26.79
CA ARG A 4 -5.24 -2.94 27.68
C ARG A 4 -6.74 -2.74 27.42
N VAL A 5 -7.54 -2.72 28.48
CA VAL A 5 -8.96 -2.36 28.41
C VAL A 5 -9.13 -0.90 28.83
N PHE A 6 -10.06 -0.16 28.24
CA PHE A 6 -10.28 1.26 28.51
C PHE A 6 -11.73 1.73 28.28
N TYR A 7 -12.10 2.85 28.92
CA TYR A 7 -13.37 3.55 28.73
C TYR A 7 -13.38 4.42 27.48
N TRP A 8 -14.53 4.54 26.82
CA TRP A 8 -14.68 5.42 25.66
C TRP A 8 -15.21 6.80 26.08
N GLN A 9 -14.30 7.68 26.45
CA GLN A 9 -14.57 8.98 27.06
C GLN A 9 -15.23 10.06 26.17
N TRP A 10 -15.54 9.76 24.90
CA TRP A 10 -16.00 10.77 23.91
C TRP A 10 -17.45 10.61 23.43
N SER A 11 -18.24 9.67 23.98
CA SER A 11 -19.62 9.43 23.52
C SER A 11 -20.66 10.08 24.42
N ARG A 12 -21.70 10.69 23.84
CA ARG A 12 -22.86 11.27 24.56
C ARG A 12 -23.83 10.23 25.15
N GLY A 13 -23.34 9.02 25.48
CA GLY A 13 -24.17 7.93 25.99
C GLY A 13 -23.68 7.44 27.35
N GLN A 14 -24.51 7.61 28.39
CA GLN A 14 -24.15 7.27 29.78
C GLN A 14 -23.70 5.81 29.97
N HIS A 15 -24.26 4.88 29.18
CA HIS A 15 -23.93 3.45 29.26
C HIS A 15 -22.52 3.14 28.72
N ARG A 16 -22.06 3.85 27.69
CA ARG A 16 -20.74 3.60 27.06
C ARG A 16 -19.58 4.19 27.85
N ASN A 17 -19.84 5.22 28.65
CA ASN A 17 -18.83 5.93 29.43
C ASN A 17 -18.53 5.24 30.78
N LYS A 18 -19.45 4.42 31.29
CA LYS A 18 -19.33 3.74 32.60
C LYS A 18 -18.67 2.36 32.54
N VAL A 19 -18.67 1.70 31.37
CA VAL A 19 -18.22 0.31 31.22
C VAL A 19 -16.93 0.26 30.39
N GLU A 20 -15.87 -0.34 30.96
CA GLU A 20 -14.62 -0.66 30.27
C GLU A 20 -14.84 -1.75 29.22
N SER A 21 -15.30 -1.35 28.04
CA SER A 21 -15.57 -2.28 26.94
C SER A 21 -14.53 -2.20 25.82
N GLY A 22 -13.80 -1.09 25.69
CA GLY A 22 -12.82 -0.89 24.63
C GLY A 22 -11.56 -1.70 24.88
N VAL A 23 -11.08 -2.44 23.88
CA VAL A 23 -9.84 -3.24 23.97
C VAL A 23 -8.79 -2.67 23.02
N ARG A 24 -7.58 -2.48 23.54
CA ARG A 24 -6.38 -2.12 22.78
C ARG A 24 -5.38 -3.27 22.91
N LEU A 25 -5.02 -3.85 21.77
CA LEU A 25 -4.05 -4.92 21.66
C LEU A 25 -2.78 -4.40 20.99
N THR A 26 -1.63 -4.63 21.62
CA THR A 26 -0.31 -4.25 21.11
C THR A 26 0.55 -5.49 20.88
N HIS A 27 1.01 -5.65 19.65
CA HIS A 27 1.99 -6.66 19.30
C HIS A 27 3.40 -6.10 19.44
N ARG A 28 4.10 -6.49 20.51
CA ARG A 28 5.42 -5.95 20.87
C ARG A 28 6.47 -6.06 19.76
N PRO A 29 6.65 -7.20 19.06
CA PRO A 29 7.77 -7.34 18.14
C PRO A 29 7.57 -6.57 16.82
N THR A 30 6.33 -6.38 16.35
CA THR A 30 6.07 -5.58 15.13
C THR A 30 5.67 -4.13 15.42
N GLY A 31 5.49 -3.76 16.69
CA GLY A 31 4.98 -2.44 17.09
C GLY A 31 3.53 -2.16 16.72
N LEU A 32 2.81 -3.12 16.11
CA LEU A 32 1.43 -2.89 15.68
C LEU A 32 0.48 -2.74 16.87
N VAL A 33 -0.48 -1.83 16.71
CA VAL A 33 -1.52 -1.54 17.70
C VAL A 33 -2.87 -1.65 17.00
N VAL A 34 -3.78 -2.44 17.58
CA VAL A 34 -5.16 -2.57 17.14
C VAL A 34 -6.10 -2.21 18.28
N THR A 35 -7.21 -1.57 17.93
CA THR A 35 -8.28 -1.20 18.86
C THR A 35 -9.60 -1.78 18.38
N ALA A 36 -10.42 -2.24 19.33
CA ALA A 36 -11.78 -2.71 19.08
C ALA A 36 -12.72 -2.12 20.13
N THR A 37 -13.77 -1.45 19.67
CA THR A 37 -14.72 -0.70 20.52
C THR A 37 -16.16 -0.79 20.03
N GLU A 38 -16.45 -1.74 19.12
CA GLU A 38 -17.75 -1.80 18.44
C GLU A 38 -18.84 -2.46 19.26
N ARG A 39 -18.48 -3.40 20.14
CA ARG A 39 -19.44 -4.16 20.94
C ARG A 39 -19.46 -3.67 22.39
N ARG A 40 -20.55 -3.98 23.09
CA ARG A 40 -20.73 -3.64 24.52
C ARG A 40 -19.88 -4.52 25.44
N SER A 41 -19.57 -5.75 25.03
CA SER A 41 -18.77 -6.70 25.80
C SER A 41 -17.28 -6.59 25.47
N GLN A 42 -16.44 -6.56 26.50
CA GLN A 42 -14.98 -6.61 26.35
C GLN A 42 -14.50 -7.92 25.72
N HIS A 43 -15.20 -9.04 25.94
CA HIS A 43 -14.79 -10.34 25.42
C HIS A 43 -14.90 -10.37 23.90
N THR A 44 -16.05 -9.96 23.38
CA THR A 44 -16.26 -9.85 21.93
C THR A 44 -15.30 -8.84 21.30
N ASN A 45 -15.02 -7.72 21.96
CA ASN A 45 -14.02 -6.77 21.46
C ASN A 45 -12.59 -7.33 21.50
N ARG A 46 -12.27 -8.20 22.47
CA ARG A 46 -10.99 -8.90 22.52
C ARG A 46 -10.84 -9.86 21.33
N ASP A 47 -11.88 -10.62 21.01
CA ASP A 47 -11.85 -11.54 19.86
C ASP A 47 -11.67 -10.79 18.55
N ILE A 48 -12.43 -9.70 18.35
CA ILE A 48 -12.29 -8.82 17.18
C ILE A 48 -10.89 -8.21 17.11
N ALA A 49 -10.31 -7.80 18.25
CA ALA A 49 -8.95 -7.24 18.28
C ALA A 49 -7.90 -8.29 17.87
N PHE A 50 -8.07 -9.56 18.26
CA PHE A 50 -7.19 -10.65 17.85
C PHE A 50 -7.32 -10.98 16.36
N GLU A 51 -8.55 -11.07 15.85
CA GLU A 51 -8.81 -11.33 14.43
C GLU A 51 -8.17 -10.25 13.54
N ARG A 52 -8.41 -8.97 13.87
CA ARG A 52 -7.77 -7.84 13.20
C ARG A 52 -6.25 -7.89 13.29
N MET A 53 -5.71 -8.31 14.42
CA MET A 53 -4.27 -8.42 14.58
C MET A 53 -3.68 -9.52 13.71
N ALA A 54 -4.33 -10.68 13.65
CA ALA A 54 -3.93 -11.78 12.78
C ALA A 54 -3.90 -11.35 11.32
N LEU A 55 -4.95 -10.67 10.83
CA LEU A 55 -5.02 -10.14 9.47
C LEU A 55 -3.87 -9.16 9.16
N ARG A 56 -3.60 -8.22 10.07
CA ARG A 56 -2.50 -7.24 9.89
C ARG A 56 -1.13 -7.91 9.90
N LEU A 57 -0.93 -8.92 10.74
CA LEU A 57 0.32 -9.68 10.76
C LEU A 57 0.50 -10.50 9.48
N GLN A 58 -0.57 -11.11 8.97
CA GLN A 58 -0.56 -11.81 7.70
C GLN A 58 -0.19 -10.86 6.55
N ASP A 59 -0.77 -9.66 6.50
CA ASP A 59 -0.44 -8.66 5.49
C ASP A 59 1.01 -8.17 5.57
N LEU A 60 1.58 -8.08 6.77
CA LEU A 60 3.01 -7.76 6.94
C LEU A 60 3.93 -8.89 6.46
N GLN A 61 3.52 -10.14 6.62
CA GLN A 61 4.29 -11.31 6.18
C GLN A 61 4.21 -11.53 4.67
N ARG A 62 3.18 -11.01 4.01
CA ARG A 62 3.03 -11.14 2.56
C ARG A 62 4.17 -10.41 1.83
N PRO A 63 5.00 -11.11 1.03
CA PRO A 63 6.04 -10.45 0.26
C PRO A 63 5.42 -9.50 -0.76
N ARG A 64 6.00 -8.31 -0.89
CA ARG A 64 5.59 -7.36 -1.93
C ARG A 64 6.01 -7.91 -3.28
N ILE A 65 5.06 -8.05 -4.20
CA ILE A 65 5.36 -8.40 -5.59
C ILE A 65 6.08 -7.20 -6.22
N ILE A 66 7.39 -7.33 -6.45
CA ILE A 66 8.18 -6.31 -7.13
C ILE A 66 7.74 -6.26 -8.59
N ARG A 67 7.25 -5.11 -9.05
CA ARG A 67 6.96 -4.89 -10.47
C ARG A 67 8.28 -4.89 -11.23
N LYS A 68 8.49 -5.89 -12.08
CA LYS A 68 9.62 -5.91 -13.02
C LYS A 68 9.29 -4.97 -14.17
N ALA A 69 10.20 -4.04 -14.47
CA ALA A 69 10.04 -3.15 -15.62
C ALA A 69 9.92 -3.97 -16.91
N THR A 70 8.95 -3.64 -17.75
CA THR A 70 8.77 -4.27 -19.06
C THR A 70 9.79 -3.71 -20.04
N ARG A 71 10.28 -4.57 -20.94
CA ARG A 71 11.13 -4.12 -22.06
C ARG A 71 10.28 -3.35 -23.08
N PRO A 72 10.84 -2.35 -23.80
CA PRO A 72 10.15 -1.74 -24.93
C PRO A 72 9.75 -2.78 -25.96
N THR A 73 8.54 -2.64 -26.52
CA THR A 73 8.00 -3.55 -27.53
C THR A 73 8.82 -3.51 -28.83
N THR A 74 8.76 -4.58 -29.62
CA THR A 74 9.45 -4.68 -30.92
C THR A 74 9.04 -3.52 -31.85
N ALA A 75 7.74 -3.24 -31.95
CA ALA A 75 7.22 -2.12 -32.73
C ALA A 75 7.77 -0.75 -32.26
N SER A 76 7.99 -0.56 -30.96
CA SER A 76 8.62 0.67 -30.45
C SER A 76 10.08 0.78 -30.87
N ARG A 77 10.82 -0.34 -30.84
CA ARG A 77 12.22 -0.39 -31.28
C ARG A 77 12.35 -0.12 -32.78
N GLU A 78 11.48 -0.71 -33.60
CA GLU A 78 11.43 -0.53 -35.05
C GLU A 78 11.12 0.92 -35.41
N ARG A 79 10.10 1.53 -34.80
CA ARG A 79 9.78 2.96 -34.98
C ARG A 79 10.97 3.85 -34.67
N ARG A 80 11.69 3.56 -33.57
CA ARG A 80 12.90 4.32 -33.18
C ARG A 80 14.03 4.18 -34.19
N LEU A 81 14.28 2.97 -34.70
CA LEU A 81 15.30 2.74 -35.73
C LEU A 81 14.91 3.38 -37.07
N GLY A 82 13.65 3.25 -37.48
CA GLY A 82 13.11 3.90 -38.68
C GLY A 82 13.24 5.42 -38.62
N ALA A 83 12.86 6.03 -37.50
CA ALA A 83 13.03 7.48 -37.30
C ALA A 83 14.50 7.93 -37.39
N LYS A 84 15.44 7.16 -36.82
CA LYS A 84 16.88 7.45 -36.95
C LYS A 84 17.36 7.39 -38.41
N ARG A 85 16.91 6.39 -39.17
CA ARG A 85 17.25 6.26 -40.60
C ARG A 85 16.72 7.43 -41.42
N LEU A 86 15.44 7.78 -41.26
CA LEU A 86 14.82 8.90 -41.96
C LEU A 86 15.51 10.22 -41.64
N HIS A 87 15.87 10.44 -40.36
CA HIS A 87 16.59 11.65 -39.96
C HIS A 87 17.98 11.75 -40.60
N SER A 88 18.72 10.63 -40.65
CA SER A 88 20.02 10.57 -41.33
C SER A 88 19.92 10.87 -42.82
N GLN A 89 18.95 10.23 -43.50
CA GLN A 89 18.70 10.48 -44.93
C GLN A 89 18.38 11.96 -45.18
N ARG A 90 17.50 12.55 -44.36
CA ARG A 90 17.16 13.98 -44.46
C ARG A 90 18.38 14.89 -44.27
N LYS A 91 19.33 14.53 -43.40
CA LYS A 91 20.58 15.30 -43.22
C LYS A 91 21.49 15.20 -44.44
N GLN A 92 21.67 14.00 -45.00
CA GLN A 92 22.49 13.78 -46.20
C GLN A 92 21.97 14.60 -47.39
N LEU A 93 20.65 14.57 -47.60
CA LEU A 93 19.99 15.36 -48.65
C LEU A 93 20.14 16.88 -48.46
N ARG A 94 20.44 17.34 -47.23
CA ARG A 94 20.65 18.76 -46.91
C ARG A 94 22.11 19.18 -46.92
N SER A 95 23.05 18.24 -46.76
CA SER A 95 24.46 18.54 -46.52
C SER A 95 25.28 18.78 -47.80
N HIS A 96 24.70 18.63 -48.98
CA HIS A 96 25.40 18.89 -50.25
C HIS A 96 24.62 19.92 -51.09
N PRO A 97 25.01 21.21 -51.05
CA PRO A 97 24.69 22.13 -52.13
C PRO A 97 25.56 21.77 -53.35
N LEU A 98 24.95 21.64 -54.52
CA LEU A 98 25.66 21.53 -55.78
C LEU A 98 26.39 22.87 -55.99
N HIS A 99 27.72 22.85 -55.95
CA HIS A 99 28.55 23.95 -56.40
C HIS A 99 28.83 23.72 -57.89
N ASP A 100 28.23 24.53 -58.75
CA ASP A 100 28.63 24.71 -60.16
C ASP A 100 29.89 25.61 -60.24
#